data_AF-A0A9E4M9X0-F1
#
_entry.id   AF-A0A9E4M9X0-F1
#
_cell.length_a   1.000
_cell.length_b   1.000
_cell.length_c   1.000
_cell.angle_alpha   90.00
_cell.angle_beta   90.00
_cell.angle_gamma   90.00
#
_symmetry.space_group_name_H-M   'P 1'
#
loop_
_entity.id
_entity.type
_entity.pdbx_description
1 polymer ?
#
loop_
_entity_poly.entity_id
_entity_poly.type
_entity_poly.pdbx_seq_one_letter_code
_entity_poly.pdbx_strand_id
1 'polypeptide(L)'
;MHNLILGDAPGAGLFRSQSVRIRGSKHRTPESWSDVMSAMEDWRDWSLSNGRGQALLRAIVLKTWMTHIHPFTDGNGRTSRAVMNLELIRAGLPSIIIRRTDRHRYYEALAESDEGGDLRPISELILDRADDALRDLERKAAAHDGYDAVQAKLRRAQERHVAIWNDAVRLLFSLVDDALHAALDSVGGEVYARWYNDELLLDDYVALASGDPAGAPWLYRMDVRFPLLGERRWLAWTGFRSYQMSGWRHIGPGPSIFWSVPDPTGYRPWTQAGADSPGVQELTLQLPDVDRWIARLPGGHIRKMAPSDIAHGIAHAVAHAMTEDSQP
;
A
#
# COMPACT_ATOMS: atom_id res chain seq x y z
N MET A 1 34.27 8.01 -19.22
CA MET A 1 32.88 7.60 -19.46
C MET A 1 32.32 8.18 -20.76
N HIS A 2 32.21 9.51 -20.91
CA HIS A 2 31.68 10.14 -22.13
C HIS A 2 32.32 9.63 -23.44
N ASN A 3 33.66 9.49 -23.45
CA ASN A 3 34.40 8.91 -24.58
C ASN A 3 33.89 7.52 -24.99
N LEU A 4 33.59 6.64 -24.03
CA LEU A 4 33.07 5.29 -24.31
C LEU A 4 31.64 5.30 -24.86
N ILE A 5 30.85 6.33 -24.52
CA ILE A 5 29.45 6.44 -24.93
C ILE A 5 29.34 6.98 -26.36
N LEU A 6 30.21 7.91 -26.74
CA LEU A 6 30.21 8.53 -28.06
C LEU A 6 31.14 7.83 -29.07
N GLY A 7 32.11 7.04 -28.60
CA GLY A 7 33.06 6.34 -29.47
C GLY A 7 33.86 7.32 -30.34
N ASP A 8 33.88 7.09 -31.65
CA ASP A 8 34.64 7.90 -32.61
C ASP A 8 33.93 9.22 -33.00
N ALA A 9 32.80 9.56 -32.38
CA ALA A 9 32.09 10.79 -32.70
C ALA A 9 32.93 12.04 -32.35
N PRO A 10 32.88 13.10 -33.18
CA PRO A 10 33.61 14.35 -32.89
C PRO A 10 33.24 14.93 -31.51
N GLY A 11 34.25 15.26 -30.71
CA GLY A 11 34.07 15.79 -29.35
C GLY A 11 33.85 14.73 -28.26
N ALA A 12 33.97 13.44 -28.58
CA ALA A 12 33.95 12.37 -27.58
C ALA A 12 35.00 12.62 -26.49
N GLY A 13 34.58 12.54 -25.23
CA GLY A 13 35.44 12.79 -24.07
C GLY A 13 35.87 14.24 -23.82
N LEU A 14 35.52 15.19 -24.69
CA LEU A 14 35.94 16.59 -24.57
C LEU A 14 34.79 17.47 -24.06
N PHE A 15 35.08 18.30 -23.06
CA PHE A 15 34.14 19.36 -22.66
C PHE A 15 33.94 20.37 -23.78
N ARG A 16 32.72 20.90 -23.89
CA ARG A 16 32.39 21.88 -24.92
C ARG A 16 33.10 23.20 -24.64
N SER A 17 33.62 23.82 -25.70
CA SER A 17 34.17 25.18 -25.68
C SER A 17 33.19 26.25 -26.16
N GLN A 18 32.02 25.82 -26.62
CA GLN A 18 30.99 26.68 -27.19
C GLN A 18 29.72 26.63 -26.35
N SER A 19 28.94 27.70 -26.39
CA SER A 19 27.59 27.74 -25.82
C SER A 19 26.66 26.82 -26.62
N VAL A 20 25.81 26.08 -25.91
CA VAL A 20 24.83 25.16 -26.49
C VAL A 20 23.47 25.44 -25.89
N ARG A 21 22.41 25.05 -26.61
CA ARG A 21 21.03 25.14 -26.12
C ARG A 21 20.41 23.75 -26.11
N ILE A 22 19.73 23.42 -25.02
CA ILE A 22 19.01 22.17 -24.90
C ILE A 22 17.69 22.30 -25.67
N ARG A 23 17.53 21.52 -26.74
CA ARG A 23 16.33 21.55 -27.57
C ARG A 23 15.09 21.23 -26.74
N GLY A 24 14.11 22.13 -26.73
CA GLY A 24 12.85 21.94 -26.02
C GLY A 24 12.90 22.25 -24.52
N SER A 25 14.01 22.80 -24.01
CA SER A 25 14.11 23.31 -22.64
C SER A 25 14.31 24.83 -22.64
N LYS A 26 13.80 25.50 -21.60
CA LYS A 26 14.05 26.92 -21.32
C LYS A 26 15.34 27.15 -20.52
N HIS A 27 15.94 26.07 -19.99
CA HIS A 27 17.16 26.11 -19.21
C HIS A 27 18.33 26.73 -19.99
N ARG A 28 19.09 27.61 -19.32
CA ARG A 28 20.32 28.19 -19.84
C ARG A 28 21.51 27.52 -19.18
N THR A 29 22.25 26.77 -19.98
CA THR A 29 23.49 26.14 -19.54
C THR A 29 24.62 27.17 -19.40
N PRO A 30 25.67 26.90 -18.61
CA PRO A 30 26.86 27.76 -18.52
C PRO A 30 27.38 28.18 -19.90
N GLU A 31 27.66 29.46 -20.10
CA GLU A 31 27.90 30.00 -21.46
C GLU A 31 29.35 29.82 -21.91
N SER A 32 30.30 30.03 -21.00
CA SER A 32 31.73 29.94 -21.31
C SER A 32 32.32 28.60 -20.91
N TRP A 33 33.46 28.25 -21.52
CA TRP A 33 34.23 27.06 -21.13
C TRP A 33 34.65 27.13 -19.66
N SER A 34 35.06 28.29 -19.15
CA SER A 34 35.43 28.48 -17.75
C SER A 34 34.27 28.20 -16.80
N ASP A 35 33.05 28.61 -17.14
CA ASP A 35 31.87 28.36 -16.29
C ASP A 35 31.52 26.86 -16.28
N VAL A 36 31.64 26.18 -17.42
CA VAL A 36 31.46 24.72 -17.49
C VAL A 36 32.50 24.01 -16.62
N MET A 37 33.76 24.42 -16.68
CA MET A 37 34.82 23.82 -15.87
C MET A 37 34.60 24.05 -14.37
N SER A 38 34.28 25.28 -13.97
CA SER A 38 33.96 25.60 -12.57
C SER A 38 32.80 24.74 -12.06
N ALA A 39 31.70 24.65 -12.81
CA ALA A 39 30.54 23.87 -12.40
C ALA A 39 30.84 22.36 -12.34
N MET A 40 31.69 21.84 -13.24
CA MET A 40 32.13 20.45 -13.19
C MET A 40 33.09 20.16 -12.03
N GLU A 41 33.88 21.14 -11.60
CA GLU A 41 34.70 21.05 -10.38
C GLU A 41 33.80 21.02 -9.14
N ASP A 42 32.81 21.91 -9.04
CA ASP A 42 31.83 21.90 -7.95
C ASP A 42 31.07 20.58 -7.88
N TRP A 43 30.65 20.07 -9.04
CA TRP A 43 29.99 18.77 -9.16
C TRP A 43 30.88 17.61 -8.68
N ARG A 44 32.18 17.63 -9.04
CA ARG A 44 33.17 16.64 -8.59
C ARG A 44 33.36 16.73 -7.07
N ASP A 45 33.53 17.93 -6.55
CA ASP A 45 33.86 18.14 -5.14
C ASP A 45 32.67 17.78 -4.24
N TRP A 46 31.44 18.08 -4.68
CA TRP A 46 30.23 17.59 -4.03
C TRP A 46 30.17 16.05 -4.06
N SER A 47 30.47 15.44 -5.20
CA SER A 47 30.48 13.98 -5.34
C SER A 47 31.45 13.31 -4.36
N LEU A 48 32.68 13.81 -4.27
CA LEU A 48 33.71 13.30 -3.37
C LEU A 48 33.33 13.50 -1.89
N SER A 49 32.85 14.70 -1.54
CA SER A 49 32.47 15.05 -0.15
C SER A 49 31.28 14.21 0.34
N ASN A 50 30.38 13.84 -0.55
CA ASN A 50 29.21 13.03 -0.23
C ASN A 50 29.44 11.53 -0.45
N GLY A 51 30.70 11.08 -0.55
CA GLY A 51 31.15 9.70 -0.81
C GLY A 51 30.45 8.57 -0.03
N ARG A 52 29.87 8.88 1.14
CA ARG A 52 29.19 7.92 2.04
C ARG A 52 27.67 8.14 2.16
N GLY A 53 27.12 9.10 1.42
CA GLY A 53 25.67 9.37 1.42
C GLY A 53 24.85 8.24 0.80
N GLN A 54 23.54 8.27 1.00
CA GLN A 54 22.61 7.28 0.46
C GLN A 54 22.73 7.21 -1.08
N ALA A 55 23.04 6.02 -1.60
CA ALA A 55 23.41 5.82 -3.00
C ALA A 55 22.34 6.31 -3.99
N LEU A 56 21.06 6.07 -3.69
CA LEU A 56 19.95 6.47 -4.55
C LEU A 56 19.83 7.99 -4.67
N LEU A 57 19.88 8.70 -3.54
CA LEU A 57 19.86 10.17 -3.53
C LEU A 57 21.07 10.75 -4.26
N ARG A 58 22.26 10.19 -4.03
CA ARG A 58 23.47 10.61 -4.74
C ARG A 58 23.37 10.40 -6.24
N ALA A 59 22.86 9.26 -6.68
CA ALA A 59 22.65 8.97 -8.10
C ALA A 59 21.70 9.99 -8.75
N ILE A 60 20.61 10.35 -8.06
CA ILE A 60 19.64 11.37 -8.52
C ILE A 60 20.30 12.74 -8.67
N VAL A 61 21.03 13.19 -7.64
CA VAL A 61 21.68 14.51 -7.64
C VAL A 61 22.76 14.58 -8.73
N LEU A 62 23.68 13.61 -8.77
CA LEU A 62 24.78 13.60 -9.73
C LEU A 62 24.27 13.60 -11.18
N LYS A 63 23.25 12.80 -11.48
CA LYS A 63 22.61 12.76 -12.80
C LYS A 63 21.93 14.09 -13.15
N THR A 64 21.23 14.68 -12.19
CA THR A 64 20.41 15.87 -12.46
C THR A 64 21.30 17.08 -12.66
N TRP A 65 22.26 17.30 -11.77
CA TRP A 65 23.22 18.39 -11.89
C TRP A 65 24.12 18.26 -13.11
N MET A 66 24.57 17.05 -13.48
CA MET A 66 25.33 16.89 -14.73
C MET A 66 24.48 17.22 -15.97
N THR A 67 23.18 16.92 -15.94
CA THR A 67 22.26 17.27 -17.03
C THR A 67 22.05 18.79 -17.12
N HIS A 68 21.98 19.45 -15.96
CA HIS A 68 21.87 20.90 -15.81
C HIS A 68 23.12 21.64 -16.31
N ILE A 69 24.32 21.18 -15.93
CA ILE A 69 25.61 21.75 -16.38
C ILE A 69 25.79 21.58 -17.90
N HIS A 70 25.36 20.42 -18.42
CA HIS A 70 25.41 20.08 -19.84
C HIS A 70 26.82 20.25 -20.45
N PRO A 71 27.83 19.55 -19.91
CA PRO A 71 29.24 19.88 -20.16
C PRO A 71 29.78 19.47 -21.54
N PHE A 72 29.02 18.69 -22.32
CA PHE A 72 29.43 18.19 -23.64
C PHE A 72 28.59 18.77 -24.77
N THR A 73 29.07 18.68 -26.02
CA THR A 73 28.33 19.12 -27.22
C THR A 73 27.15 18.19 -27.55
N ASP A 74 27.30 16.89 -27.32
CA ASP A 74 26.25 15.86 -27.40
C ASP A 74 26.50 14.82 -26.31
N GLY A 75 25.57 13.89 -26.08
CA GLY A 75 25.77 12.75 -25.20
C GLY A 75 25.51 13.03 -23.72
N ASN A 76 25.14 14.26 -23.33
CA ASN A 76 24.90 14.64 -21.94
C ASN A 76 23.88 13.75 -21.24
N GLY A 77 22.70 13.56 -21.84
CA GLY A 77 21.66 12.71 -21.24
C GLY A 77 22.05 11.22 -21.14
N ARG A 78 22.81 10.70 -22.11
CA ARG A 78 23.33 9.32 -22.08
C ARG A 78 24.36 9.18 -20.96
N THR A 79 25.25 10.15 -20.84
CA THR A 79 26.31 10.16 -19.82
C THR A 79 25.75 10.35 -18.42
N SER A 80 24.79 11.24 -18.21
CA SER A 80 24.21 11.46 -16.89
C SER A 80 23.44 10.24 -16.37
N ARG A 81 22.71 9.51 -17.25
CA ARG A 81 22.11 8.21 -16.90
C ARG A 81 23.14 7.13 -16.63
N ALA A 82 24.26 7.12 -17.37
CA ALA A 82 25.35 6.18 -17.12
C ALA A 82 26.03 6.45 -15.77
N VAL A 83 26.21 7.72 -15.40
CA VAL A 83 26.71 8.11 -14.06
C VAL A 83 25.74 7.67 -12.97
N MET A 84 24.44 7.93 -13.14
CA MET A 84 23.40 7.46 -12.21
C MET A 84 23.52 5.95 -11.97
N ASN A 85 23.54 5.17 -13.05
CA ASN A 85 23.58 3.70 -12.95
C ASN A 85 24.92 3.20 -12.40
N LEU A 86 26.03 3.87 -12.68
CA LEU A 86 27.32 3.52 -12.07
C LEU A 86 27.27 3.66 -10.55
N GLU A 87 26.68 4.74 -10.04
CA GLU A 87 26.55 4.97 -8.59
C GLU A 87 25.62 3.94 -7.93
N LEU A 88 24.52 3.57 -8.61
CA LEU A 88 23.62 2.51 -8.12
C LEU A 88 24.31 1.14 -8.08
N ILE A 89 24.99 0.76 -9.18
CA ILE A 89 25.69 -0.53 -9.28
C ILE A 89 26.80 -0.64 -8.23
N ARG A 90 27.56 0.43 -7.98
CA ARG A 90 28.58 0.47 -6.92
C ARG A 90 28.02 0.21 -5.53
N ALA A 91 26.75 0.53 -5.32
CA ALA A 91 26.03 0.30 -4.07
C ALA A 91 25.25 -1.03 -4.04
N GLY A 92 25.40 -1.88 -5.06
CA GLY A 92 24.67 -3.14 -5.17
C GLY A 92 23.19 -2.99 -5.56
N LEU A 93 22.78 -1.81 -6.04
CA LEU A 93 21.41 -1.55 -6.50
C LEU A 93 21.26 -1.86 -8.00
N PRO A 94 20.05 -2.22 -8.45
CA PRO A 94 19.79 -2.46 -9.86
C PRO A 94 20.02 -1.21 -10.72
N SER A 95 20.44 -1.43 -11.96
CA SER A 95 20.47 -0.36 -12.97
C SER A 95 19.05 0.04 -13.34
N ILE A 96 18.82 1.34 -13.47
CA ILE A 96 17.53 1.93 -13.81
C ILE A 96 17.47 2.28 -15.30
N ILE A 97 16.35 1.94 -15.93
CA ILE A 97 16.05 2.32 -17.32
C ILE A 97 14.87 3.28 -17.33
N ILE A 98 15.11 4.52 -17.77
CA ILE A 98 14.06 5.49 -18.04
C ILE A 98 13.45 5.14 -19.40
N ARG A 99 12.19 4.69 -19.39
CA ARG A 99 11.53 4.12 -20.58
C ARG A 99 11.15 5.23 -21.55
N ARG A 100 10.98 4.88 -22.83
CA ARG A 100 10.52 5.83 -23.86
C ARG A 100 9.13 6.40 -23.54
N THR A 101 8.28 5.61 -22.88
CA THR A 101 6.95 6.03 -22.40
C THR A 101 7.02 7.12 -21.34
N ASP A 102 8.09 7.18 -20.55
CA ASP A 102 8.28 8.19 -19.50
C ASP A 102 8.87 9.50 -20.04
N ARG A 103 9.10 9.62 -21.35
CA ARG A 103 9.84 10.73 -21.95
C ARG A 103 9.27 12.09 -21.57
N HIS A 104 7.94 12.25 -21.60
CA HIS A 104 7.28 13.51 -21.25
C HIS A 104 7.53 13.88 -19.78
N ARG A 105 7.12 12.98 -18.88
CA ARG A 105 7.33 13.10 -17.42
C ARG A 105 8.80 13.37 -17.07
N TYR A 106 9.74 12.73 -17.76
CA TYR A 106 11.16 12.93 -17.56
C TYR A 106 11.62 14.35 -17.91
N TYR A 107 11.16 14.90 -19.04
CA TYR A 107 11.53 16.26 -19.44
C TYR A 107 10.87 17.32 -18.57
N GLU A 108 9.61 17.13 -18.18
CA GLU A 108 8.93 18.00 -17.21
C GLU A 108 9.67 18.00 -15.87
N ALA A 109 9.99 16.83 -15.33
CA ALA A 109 10.72 16.71 -14.07
C ALA A 109 12.12 17.36 -14.12
N LEU A 110 12.78 17.36 -15.27
CA LEU A 110 14.03 18.11 -15.46
C LEU A 110 13.78 19.62 -15.52
N ALA A 111 12.72 20.06 -16.19
CA ALA A 111 12.38 21.48 -16.27
C ALA A 111 12.04 22.06 -14.88
N GLU A 112 11.29 21.34 -14.04
CA GLU A 112 11.01 21.76 -12.65
C GLU A 112 12.28 21.87 -11.81
N SER A 113 13.22 20.95 -12.00
CA SER A 113 14.54 21.03 -11.36
C SER A 113 15.36 22.21 -11.88
N ASP A 114 15.30 22.53 -13.17
CA ASP A 114 16.08 23.62 -13.77
C ASP A 114 15.49 25.01 -13.44
N GLU A 115 14.16 25.14 -13.37
CA GLU A 115 13.46 26.42 -13.10
C GLU A 115 13.35 26.72 -11.60
N GLY A 116 12.96 25.73 -10.79
CA GLY A 116 12.63 25.92 -9.37
C GLY A 116 13.60 25.26 -8.39
N GLY A 117 14.58 24.49 -8.88
CA GLY A 117 15.48 23.70 -8.03
C GLY A 117 14.78 22.49 -7.36
N ASP A 118 13.55 22.17 -7.76
CA ASP A 118 12.79 21.09 -7.14
C ASP A 118 13.20 19.73 -7.71
N LEU A 119 13.90 18.95 -6.89
CA LEU A 119 14.33 17.61 -7.23
C LEU A 119 13.25 16.55 -6.99
N ARG A 120 12.10 16.88 -6.38
CA ARG A 120 11.06 15.89 -6.05
C ARG A 120 10.52 15.18 -7.30
N PRO A 121 10.10 15.87 -8.38
CA PRO A 121 9.51 15.19 -9.54
C PRO A 121 10.47 14.20 -10.21
N ILE A 122 11.75 14.55 -10.28
CA ILE A 122 12.76 13.67 -10.87
C ILE A 122 13.13 12.53 -9.91
N SER A 123 13.10 12.77 -8.61
CA SER A 123 13.33 11.74 -7.59
C SER A 123 12.23 10.70 -7.62
N GLU A 124 10.96 11.11 -7.67
CA GLU A 124 9.80 10.22 -7.78
C GLU A 124 9.87 9.33 -9.03
N LEU A 125 10.17 9.92 -10.18
CA LEU A 125 10.34 9.13 -11.41
C LEU A 125 11.46 8.09 -11.28
N ILE A 126 12.58 8.45 -10.67
CA ILE A 126 13.72 7.53 -10.49
C ILE A 126 13.36 6.45 -9.46
N LEU A 127 12.66 6.79 -8.37
CA LEU A 127 12.18 5.85 -7.36
C LEU A 127 11.22 4.82 -7.97
N ASP A 128 10.23 5.26 -8.75
CA ASP A 128 9.31 4.36 -9.44
C ASP A 128 10.06 3.37 -10.35
N ARG A 129 11.06 3.85 -11.07
CA ARG A 129 11.86 3.00 -11.97
C ARG A 129 12.84 2.11 -11.21
N ALA A 130 13.29 2.51 -10.02
CA ALA A 130 14.10 1.67 -9.13
C ALA A 130 13.27 0.51 -8.56
N ASP A 131 12.05 0.80 -8.10
CA ASP A 131 11.09 -0.20 -7.62
C ASP A 131 10.72 -1.19 -8.74
N ASP A 132 10.42 -0.69 -9.95
CA ASP A 132 10.18 -1.55 -11.12
C ASP A 132 11.37 -2.49 -11.40
N ALA A 133 12.60 -1.98 -11.34
CA ALA A 133 13.80 -2.75 -11.60
C ALA A 133 14.07 -3.79 -10.51
N LEU A 134 13.80 -3.47 -9.25
CA LEU A 134 13.90 -4.40 -8.13
C LEU A 134 12.88 -5.53 -8.29
N ARG A 135 11.62 -5.19 -8.55
CA ARG A 135 10.55 -6.18 -8.82
C ARG A 135 10.87 -7.07 -10.02
N ASP A 136 11.48 -6.52 -11.07
CA ASP A 136 11.95 -7.31 -12.22
C ASP A 136 13.05 -8.30 -11.83
N LEU A 137 14.01 -7.88 -10.99
CA LEU A 137 15.05 -8.76 -10.46
C LEU A 137 14.46 -9.82 -9.53
N GLU A 138 13.56 -9.46 -8.63
CA GLU A 138 12.85 -10.39 -7.76
C GLU A 138 12.08 -11.43 -8.56
N ARG A 139 11.37 -11.02 -9.62
CA ARG A 139 10.71 -11.96 -10.55
C ARG A 139 11.70 -12.91 -11.22
N LYS A 140 12.86 -12.42 -11.65
CA LYS A 140 13.89 -13.23 -12.31
C LYS A 140 14.61 -14.15 -11.32
N ALA A 141 14.89 -13.68 -10.11
CA ALA A 141 15.46 -14.46 -9.03
C ALA A 141 14.49 -15.58 -8.61
N ALA A 142 13.20 -15.25 -8.44
CA ALA A 142 12.15 -16.24 -8.21
C ALA A 142 12.01 -17.26 -9.35
N ALA A 143 12.32 -16.87 -10.60
CA ALA A 143 12.36 -17.80 -11.73
C ALA A 143 13.65 -18.66 -11.77
N HIS A 144 14.76 -18.17 -11.20
CA HIS A 144 16.07 -18.81 -11.21
C HIS A 144 16.29 -19.75 -10.01
N ASP A 145 15.85 -19.37 -8.81
CA ASP A 145 16.07 -20.09 -7.55
C ASP A 145 15.10 -21.25 -7.30
N GLY A 146 14.30 -21.63 -8.31
CA GLY A 146 13.34 -22.73 -8.22
C GLY A 146 11.90 -22.26 -8.32
N TYR A 147 11.44 -22.03 -9.55
CA TYR A 147 10.03 -21.90 -9.87
C TYR A 147 9.29 -23.18 -9.47
N ASP A 148 8.73 -23.22 -8.26
CA ASP A 148 7.68 -24.17 -7.93
C ASP A 148 6.35 -23.62 -8.44
N ALA A 149 5.92 -24.11 -9.61
CA ALA A 149 4.63 -23.78 -10.20
C ALA A 149 3.47 -23.98 -9.21
N VAL A 150 3.62 -24.92 -8.28
CA VAL A 150 2.63 -25.20 -7.22
C VAL A 150 2.59 -24.05 -6.24
N GLN A 151 3.74 -23.57 -5.75
CA GLN A 151 3.80 -22.43 -4.82
C GLN A 151 3.34 -21.12 -5.47
N ALA A 152 3.72 -20.87 -6.73
CA ALA A 152 3.26 -19.68 -7.45
C ALA A 152 1.74 -19.71 -7.70
N LYS A 153 1.19 -20.89 -8.04
CA LYS A 153 -0.27 -21.07 -8.21
C LYS A 153 -1.00 -20.94 -6.88
N LEU A 154 -0.43 -21.47 -5.80
CA LEU A 154 -0.94 -21.33 -4.45
C LEU A 154 -0.97 -19.86 -4.01
N ARG A 155 0.13 -19.13 -4.17
CA ARG A 155 0.22 -17.70 -3.82
C ARG A 155 -0.78 -16.85 -4.59
N ARG A 156 -0.92 -17.06 -5.91
CA ARG A 156 -1.97 -16.40 -6.71
C ARG A 156 -3.38 -16.76 -6.27
N ALA A 157 -3.60 -17.99 -5.79
CA ALA A 157 -4.90 -18.39 -5.24
C ALA A 157 -5.18 -17.68 -3.91
N GLN A 158 -4.17 -17.58 -3.03
CA GLN A 158 -4.26 -16.86 -1.77
C GLN A 158 -4.52 -15.36 -2.01
N GLU A 159 -3.80 -14.72 -2.93
CA GLU A 159 -4.03 -13.31 -3.33
C GLU A 159 -5.47 -13.08 -3.79
N ARG A 160 -6.03 -13.98 -4.61
CA ARG A 160 -7.45 -13.89 -5.01
C ARG A 160 -8.41 -14.05 -3.83
N HIS A 161 -8.11 -14.97 -2.91
CA HIS A 161 -8.95 -15.17 -1.72
C HIS A 161 -8.96 -13.95 -0.81
N VAL A 162 -7.81 -13.28 -0.64
CA VAL A 162 -7.69 -12.06 0.16
C VAL A 162 -8.46 -10.90 -0.45
N ALA A 163 -8.36 -10.73 -1.78
CA ALA A 163 -9.14 -9.72 -2.49
C ALA A 163 -10.66 -9.94 -2.31
N ILE A 164 -11.14 -11.17 -2.54
CA ILE A 164 -12.54 -11.55 -2.34
C ILE A 164 -12.98 -11.30 -0.89
N TRP A 165 -12.15 -11.64 0.09
CA TRP A 165 -12.41 -11.38 1.50
C TRP A 165 -12.57 -9.88 1.79
N ASN A 166 -11.61 -9.05 1.37
CA ASN A 166 -11.64 -7.61 1.63
C ASN A 166 -12.86 -6.95 0.96
N ASP A 167 -13.19 -7.32 -0.27
CA ASP A 167 -14.37 -6.81 -0.98
C ASP A 167 -15.67 -7.20 -0.27
N ALA A 168 -15.80 -8.46 0.15
CA ALA A 168 -16.97 -8.93 0.87
C ALA A 168 -17.14 -8.26 2.24
N VAL A 169 -16.04 -8.06 2.98
CA VAL A 169 -16.05 -7.38 4.28
C VAL A 169 -16.51 -5.93 4.13
N ARG A 170 -15.97 -5.20 3.15
CA ARG A 170 -16.39 -3.82 2.84
C ARG A 170 -17.88 -3.75 2.52
N LEU A 171 -18.35 -4.64 1.64
CA LEU A 171 -19.77 -4.72 1.30
C LEU A 171 -20.64 -4.99 2.53
N LEU A 172 -20.28 -6.00 3.33
CA LEU A 172 -21.05 -6.36 4.53
C LEU A 172 -21.18 -5.19 5.49
N PHE A 173 -20.08 -4.52 5.84
CA PHE A 173 -20.11 -3.45 6.83
C PHE A 173 -20.72 -2.16 6.28
N SER A 174 -20.67 -1.91 4.98
CA SER A 174 -21.47 -0.85 4.36
C SER A 174 -22.97 -1.13 4.55
N LEU A 175 -23.42 -2.38 4.33
CA LEU A 175 -24.81 -2.76 4.55
C LEU A 175 -25.20 -2.68 6.04
N VAL A 176 -24.28 -3.04 6.94
CA VAL A 176 -24.49 -2.90 8.40
C VAL A 176 -24.69 -1.43 8.77
N ASP A 177 -23.88 -0.53 8.24
CA ASP A 177 -23.99 0.90 8.49
C ASP A 177 -25.34 1.44 8.00
N ASP A 178 -25.71 1.13 6.76
CA ASP A 178 -27.02 1.52 6.20
C ASP A 178 -28.20 0.98 7.01
N ALA A 179 -28.15 -0.30 7.39
CA ALA A 179 -29.21 -0.94 8.17
C ALA A 179 -29.31 -0.37 9.60
N LEU A 180 -28.18 -0.02 10.22
CA LEU A 180 -28.15 0.61 11.54
C LEU A 180 -28.77 2.00 11.51
N HIS A 181 -28.39 2.85 10.56
CA HIS A 181 -28.99 4.18 10.41
C HIS A 181 -30.51 4.08 10.23
N ALA A 182 -30.96 3.21 9.31
CA ALA A 182 -32.39 3.01 9.07
C ALA A 182 -33.16 2.51 10.32
N ALA A 183 -32.57 1.59 11.09
CA ALA A 183 -33.19 1.07 12.30
C ALA A 183 -33.27 2.14 13.41
N LEU A 184 -32.22 2.94 13.57
CA LEU A 184 -32.09 3.90 14.68
C LEU A 184 -32.79 5.23 14.41
N ASP A 185 -32.94 5.64 13.15
CA ASP A 185 -33.70 6.83 12.75
C ASP A 185 -35.14 6.78 13.30
N SER A 186 -35.74 5.59 13.34
CA SER A 186 -37.10 5.37 13.82
C SER A 186 -37.27 5.54 15.34
N VAL A 187 -36.18 5.44 16.10
CA VAL A 187 -36.16 5.45 17.58
C VAL A 187 -35.29 6.57 18.16
N GLY A 188 -34.74 7.46 17.32
CA GLY A 188 -33.96 8.63 17.73
C GLY A 188 -32.56 8.31 18.27
N GLY A 189 -31.96 7.20 17.83
CA GLY A 189 -30.59 6.82 18.19
C GLY A 189 -29.55 7.40 17.23
N GLU A 190 -28.34 7.65 17.72
CA GLU A 190 -27.19 8.05 16.91
C GLU A 190 -26.20 6.88 16.80
N VAL A 191 -25.62 6.67 15.61
CA VAL A 191 -24.51 5.74 15.39
C VAL A 191 -23.26 6.48 14.95
N TYR A 192 -22.15 6.13 15.58
CA TYR A 192 -20.82 6.52 15.15
C TYR A 192 -20.02 5.26 14.78
N ALA A 193 -19.67 5.16 13.50
CA ALA A 193 -18.88 4.08 12.94
C ALA A 193 -17.42 4.52 12.72
N ARG A 194 -16.46 3.64 13.02
CA ARG A 194 -15.04 3.86 12.75
C ARG A 194 -14.39 2.62 12.16
N TRP A 195 -13.75 2.78 11.01
CA TRP A 195 -12.85 1.80 10.41
C TRP A 195 -11.43 1.94 10.96
N TYR A 196 -10.76 0.81 11.17
CA TYR A 196 -9.37 0.77 11.66
C TYR A 196 -8.38 0.31 10.59
N ASN A 197 -8.72 -0.75 9.86
CA ASN A 197 -7.91 -1.27 8.77
C ASN A 197 -8.79 -1.41 7.52
N ASP A 198 -8.38 -0.73 6.45
CA ASP A 198 -9.12 -0.72 5.19
C ASP A 198 -9.01 -2.07 4.46
N GLU A 199 -7.97 -2.85 4.73
CA GLU A 199 -7.66 -4.14 4.10
C GLU A 199 -6.91 -5.09 5.06
N LEU A 200 -7.20 -6.39 4.95
CA LEU A 200 -6.37 -7.45 5.53
C LEU A 200 -5.24 -7.79 4.54
N LEU A 201 -4.00 -7.79 5.01
CA LEU A 201 -2.83 -8.13 4.18
C LEU A 201 -2.77 -9.64 3.89
N LEU A 202 -2.06 -10.00 2.82
CA LEU A 202 -1.90 -11.40 2.40
C LEU A 202 -1.29 -12.27 3.52
N ASP A 203 -0.23 -11.78 4.15
CA ASP A 203 0.50 -12.54 5.17
C ASP A 203 -0.37 -12.74 6.43
N ASP A 204 -1.11 -11.71 6.85
CA ASP A 204 -2.05 -11.80 7.97
C ASP A 204 -3.21 -12.78 7.66
N TYR A 205 -3.75 -12.71 6.45
CA TYR A 205 -4.80 -13.64 6.00
C TYR A 205 -4.31 -15.09 6.02
N VAL A 206 -3.11 -15.34 5.53
CA VAL A 206 -2.51 -16.69 5.51
C VAL A 206 -2.26 -17.17 6.93
N ALA A 207 -1.67 -16.34 7.80
CA ALA A 207 -1.42 -16.66 9.20
C ALA A 207 -2.72 -17.06 9.93
N LEU A 208 -3.76 -16.23 9.84
CA LEU A 208 -5.07 -16.49 10.45
C LEU A 208 -5.75 -17.74 9.86
N ALA A 209 -5.63 -17.97 8.55
CA ALA A 209 -6.16 -19.18 7.91
C ALA A 209 -5.45 -20.46 8.39
N SER A 210 -4.19 -20.37 8.83
CA SER A 210 -3.43 -21.46 9.44
C SER A 210 -3.56 -21.55 10.96
N GLY A 211 -4.34 -20.69 11.61
CA GLY A 211 -4.55 -20.72 13.06
C GLY A 211 -3.50 -19.95 13.88
N ASP A 212 -2.69 -19.11 13.24
CA ASP A 212 -1.74 -18.24 13.92
C ASP A 212 -2.43 -16.91 14.31
N PRO A 213 -2.49 -16.54 15.61
CA PRO A 213 -3.11 -15.31 16.08
C PRO A 213 -2.26 -14.05 15.93
N ALA A 214 -1.04 -14.14 15.37
CA ALA A 214 -0.16 -12.99 15.21
C ALA A 214 -0.90 -11.80 14.54
N GLY A 215 -1.17 -10.77 15.34
CA GLY A 215 -1.62 -9.47 14.83
C GLY A 215 -3.09 -9.33 14.46
N ALA A 216 -4.03 -10.18 14.92
CA ALA A 216 -5.48 -10.10 14.70
C ALA A 216 -6.03 -8.65 14.63
N PRO A 217 -6.16 -8.05 13.42
CA PRO A 217 -6.37 -6.61 13.33
C PRO A 217 -7.78 -6.21 13.75
N TRP A 218 -7.88 -5.02 14.36
CA TRP A 218 -9.17 -4.34 14.50
C TRP A 218 -9.70 -3.98 13.12
N LEU A 219 -11.00 -4.16 12.93
CA LEU A 219 -11.65 -3.96 11.65
C LEU A 219 -12.53 -2.72 11.69
N TYR A 220 -13.53 -2.76 12.56
CA TYR A 220 -14.64 -1.82 12.56
C TYR A 220 -15.16 -1.64 13.99
N ARG A 221 -15.49 -0.42 14.39
CA ARG A 221 -16.16 -0.14 15.66
C ARG A 221 -17.45 0.62 15.40
N MET A 222 -18.49 0.21 16.11
CA MET A 222 -19.75 0.94 16.19
C MET A 222 -19.99 1.39 17.63
N ASP A 223 -20.24 2.68 17.79
CA ASP A 223 -20.67 3.30 19.03
C ASP A 223 -22.12 3.77 18.81
N VAL A 224 -23.06 3.21 19.55
CA VAL A 224 -24.49 3.47 19.43
C VAL A 224 -24.93 4.22 20.67
N ARG A 225 -25.52 5.40 20.49
CA ARG A 225 -25.95 6.28 21.58
C ARG A 225 -27.43 6.59 21.49
N PHE A 226 -28.08 6.54 22.65
CA PHE A 226 -29.44 7.01 22.84
C PHE A 226 -29.47 8.11 23.90
N PRO A 227 -30.14 9.25 23.65
CA PRO A 227 -30.16 10.38 24.59
C PRO A 227 -30.57 10.03 26.02
N LEU A 228 -31.42 9.01 26.21
CA LEU A 228 -31.97 8.61 27.52
C LEU A 228 -31.59 7.19 27.97
N LEU A 229 -30.96 6.38 27.11
CA LEU A 229 -30.67 4.96 27.39
C LEU A 229 -29.16 4.64 27.47
N GLY A 230 -28.31 5.64 27.23
CA GLY A 230 -26.86 5.50 27.34
C GLY A 230 -26.17 5.19 26.02
N GLU A 231 -24.96 4.61 26.12
CA GLU A 231 -24.11 4.30 24.98
C GLU A 231 -23.67 2.83 25.07
N ARG A 232 -23.71 2.12 23.94
CA ARG A 232 -23.06 0.81 23.80
C ARG A 232 -22.08 0.81 22.64
N ARG A 233 -21.01 0.03 22.81
CA ARG A 233 -19.91 -0.05 21.83
C ARG A 233 -19.61 -1.50 21.49
N TRP A 234 -19.41 -1.75 20.20
CA TRP A 234 -18.92 -3.02 19.70
C TRP A 234 -17.70 -2.80 18.80
N LEU A 235 -16.68 -3.62 19.00
CA LEU A 235 -15.46 -3.64 18.19
C LEU A 235 -15.39 -4.97 17.44
N ALA A 236 -15.52 -4.92 16.12
CA ALA A 236 -15.23 -6.02 15.22
C ALA A 236 -13.72 -6.15 14.98
N TRP A 237 -13.23 -7.37 14.95
CA TRP A 237 -11.84 -7.71 14.66
C TRP A 237 -11.74 -9.04 13.93
N THR A 238 -10.67 -9.24 13.17
CA THR A 238 -10.46 -10.50 12.43
C THR A 238 -9.56 -11.44 13.20
N GLY A 239 -9.95 -12.70 13.32
CA GLY A 239 -9.21 -13.76 13.99
C GLY A 239 -9.23 -15.07 13.21
N PHE A 240 -8.51 -16.08 13.68
CA PHE A 240 -8.64 -17.42 13.13
C PHE A 240 -10.01 -18.03 13.52
N ARG A 241 -10.51 -18.95 12.70
CA ARG A 241 -11.83 -19.55 12.89
C ARG A 241 -11.92 -20.36 14.17
N SER A 242 -13.07 -20.31 14.84
CA SER A 242 -13.33 -21.23 15.95
C SER A 242 -13.36 -22.69 15.47
N TYR A 243 -13.19 -23.64 16.39
CA TYR A 243 -13.32 -25.07 16.08
C TYR A 243 -14.68 -25.41 15.47
N GLN A 244 -15.76 -24.79 15.98
CA GLN A 244 -17.12 -24.98 15.48
C GLN A 244 -17.26 -24.50 14.04
N MET A 245 -16.68 -23.35 13.71
CA MET A 245 -16.71 -22.79 12.37
C MET A 245 -15.84 -23.57 11.38
N SER A 246 -14.67 -24.04 11.83
CA SER A 246 -13.71 -24.81 11.03
C SER A 246 -14.28 -26.15 10.56
N GLY A 247 -15.21 -26.74 11.31
CA GLY A 247 -15.88 -28.00 10.96
C GLY A 247 -16.97 -27.88 9.89
N TRP A 248 -17.35 -26.66 9.49
CA TRP A 248 -18.43 -26.46 8.51
C TRP A 248 -17.94 -26.72 7.09
N ARG A 249 -18.71 -27.51 6.33
CA ARG A 249 -18.25 -28.03 5.04
C ARG A 249 -18.17 -26.94 3.98
N HIS A 250 -17.12 -27.01 3.16
CA HIS A 250 -16.91 -26.21 1.95
C HIS A 250 -16.79 -24.69 2.17
N ILE A 251 -16.32 -24.21 3.32
CA ILE A 251 -16.07 -22.77 3.53
C ILE A 251 -14.85 -22.25 2.74
N GLY A 252 -13.87 -23.11 2.47
CA GLY A 252 -12.57 -22.70 1.93
C GLY A 252 -11.63 -22.21 3.06
N PRO A 253 -10.40 -21.75 2.77
CA PRO A 253 -9.51 -21.16 3.78
C PRO A 253 -9.99 -19.77 4.20
N GLY A 254 -9.43 -19.23 5.28
CA GLY A 254 -9.62 -17.82 5.64
C GLY A 254 -9.96 -17.57 7.12
N PRO A 255 -10.02 -16.29 7.50
CA PRO A 255 -10.30 -15.87 8.87
C PRO A 255 -11.80 -15.82 9.19
N SER A 256 -12.10 -15.47 10.43
CA SER A 256 -13.42 -15.09 10.93
C SER A 256 -13.39 -13.65 11.46
N ILE A 257 -14.55 -13.02 11.52
CA ILE A 257 -14.80 -11.76 12.21
C ILE A 257 -15.47 -12.09 13.53
N PHE A 258 -14.99 -11.45 14.59
CA PHE A 258 -15.48 -11.56 15.95
C PHE A 258 -15.79 -10.18 16.51
N TRP A 259 -16.46 -10.16 17.66
CA TRP A 259 -16.87 -8.94 18.34
C TRP A 259 -16.30 -8.86 19.76
N SER A 260 -16.02 -7.64 20.19
CA SER A 260 -15.64 -7.29 21.55
C SER A 260 -16.49 -6.12 22.06
N VAL A 261 -16.71 -6.09 23.36
CA VAL A 261 -17.39 -5.00 24.09
C VAL A 261 -16.43 -4.40 25.13
N PRO A 262 -16.67 -3.18 25.64
CA PRO A 262 -15.86 -2.61 26.71
C PRO A 262 -15.79 -3.55 27.92
N ASP A 263 -14.62 -3.73 28.51
CA ASP A 263 -14.47 -4.59 29.68
C ASP A 263 -15.10 -3.92 30.92
N PRO A 264 -16.10 -4.53 31.57
CA PRO A 264 -16.76 -3.94 32.73
C PRO A 264 -15.84 -3.82 33.95
N THR A 265 -14.75 -4.59 34.01
CA THR A 265 -13.76 -4.52 35.10
C THR A 265 -12.78 -3.37 34.92
N GLY A 266 -12.66 -2.82 33.71
CA GLY A 266 -11.69 -1.78 33.36
C GLY A 266 -10.23 -2.24 33.27
N TYR A 267 -9.93 -3.53 33.50
CA TYR A 267 -8.55 -4.05 33.47
C TYR A 267 -7.92 -3.99 32.07
N ARG A 268 -8.73 -4.23 31.03
CA ARG A 268 -8.37 -4.11 29.61
C ARG A 268 -9.42 -3.26 28.89
N PRO A 269 -9.10 -2.60 27.76
CA PRO A 269 -10.09 -1.78 27.08
C PRO A 269 -11.28 -2.56 26.51
N TRP A 270 -11.07 -3.82 26.11
CA TRP A 270 -12.05 -4.65 25.40
C TRP A 270 -12.02 -6.11 25.87
N THR A 271 -13.18 -6.76 25.93
CA THR A 271 -13.36 -8.20 26.16
C THR A 271 -14.20 -8.82 25.04
N GLN A 272 -14.01 -10.11 24.75
CA GLN A 272 -14.81 -10.81 23.74
C GLN A 272 -16.30 -10.75 24.10
N ALA A 273 -17.14 -10.36 23.15
CA ALA A 273 -18.55 -10.06 23.38
C ALA A 273 -19.37 -11.29 23.76
N GLY A 274 -19.08 -12.47 23.19
CA GLY A 274 -19.80 -13.70 23.52
C GLY A 274 -21.31 -13.53 23.28
N ALA A 275 -22.12 -13.66 24.34
CA ALA A 275 -23.57 -13.46 24.25
C ALA A 275 -23.96 -12.01 23.88
N ASP A 276 -23.13 -11.03 24.23
CA ASP A 276 -23.35 -9.61 23.96
C ASP A 276 -22.96 -9.19 22.53
N SER A 277 -22.66 -10.15 21.65
CA SER A 277 -22.37 -9.86 20.24
C SER A 277 -23.64 -9.33 19.55
N PRO A 278 -23.54 -8.42 18.57
CA PRO A 278 -24.69 -7.77 17.98
C PRO A 278 -25.41 -8.72 17.00
N GLY A 279 -26.20 -9.66 17.52
CA GLY A 279 -26.96 -10.64 16.73
C GLY A 279 -26.14 -11.78 16.11
N VAL A 280 -24.81 -11.67 16.02
CA VAL A 280 -23.92 -12.71 15.49
C VAL A 280 -22.60 -12.75 16.24
N GLN A 281 -22.13 -13.94 16.63
CA GLN A 281 -20.92 -14.13 17.45
C GLN A 281 -19.65 -14.34 16.62
N GLU A 282 -19.78 -14.92 15.44
CA GLU A 282 -18.67 -15.18 14.52
C GLU A 282 -19.18 -15.21 13.08
N LEU A 283 -18.46 -14.55 12.18
CA LEU A 283 -18.76 -14.47 10.76
C LEU A 283 -17.56 -14.92 9.94
N THR A 284 -17.76 -15.75 8.91
CA THR A 284 -16.72 -16.03 7.93
C THR A 284 -17.30 -16.15 6.53
N LEU A 285 -16.51 -15.80 5.53
CA LEU A 285 -16.89 -15.88 4.14
C LEU A 285 -16.72 -17.31 3.62
N GLN A 286 -17.71 -17.80 2.88
CA GLN A 286 -17.62 -19.02 2.09
C GLN A 286 -17.03 -18.68 0.71
N LEU A 287 -15.74 -18.93 0.53
CA LEU A 287 -15.08 -18.71 -0.75
C LEU A 287 -15.65 -19.60 -1.87
N PRO A 288 -15.62 -19.15 -3.13
CA PRO A 288 -15.14 -17.84 -3.62
C PRO A 288 -16.25 -16.77 -3.69
N ASP A 289 -17.37 -16.96 -2.99
CA ASP A 289 -18.59 -16.19 -3.17
C ASP A 289 -18.65 -15.02 -2.19
N VAL A 290 -18.63 -13.78 -2.73
CA VAL A 290 -18.65 -12.53 -1.93
C VAL A 290 -19.93 -12.36 -1.12
N ASP A 291 -21.03 -12.98 -1.55
CA ASP A 291 -22.36 -12.81 -0.94
C ASP A 291 -22.73 -13.98 -0.01
N ARG A 292 -21.79 -14.90 0.24
CA ARG A 292 -22.08 -16.13 0.98
C ARG A 292 -21.34 -16.17 2.30
N TRP A 293 -22.03 -15.80 3.36
CA TRP A 293 -21.48 -15.78 4.71
C TRP A 293 -21.97 -16.96 5.53
N ILE A 294 -21.10 -17.44 6.41
CA ILE A 294 -21.42 -18.40 7.46
C ILE A 294 -21.40 -17.66 8.79
N ALA A 295 -22.53 -17.68 9.48
CA ALA A 295 -22.74 -16.98 10.72
C ALA A 295 -22.97 -17.97 11.85
N ARG A 296 -22.24 -17.80 12.96
CA ARG A 296 -22.54 -18.45 14.24
C ARG A 296 -23.31 -17.47 15.10
N LEU A 297 -24.57 -17.79 15.36
CA LEU A 297 -25.49 -16.96 16.11
C LEU A 297 -25.35 -17.18 17.63
N PRO A 298 -25.90 -16.28 18.45
CA PRO A 298 -26.15 -16.55 19.86
C PRO A 298 -26.85 -17.91 20.05
N GLY A 299 -26.44 -18.66 21.06
CA GLY A 299 -26.89 -20.04 21.29
C GLY A 299 -26.17 -21.10 20.45
N GLY A 300 -25.18 -20.73 19.63
CA GLY A 300 -24.27 -21.67 18.97
C GLY A 300 -24.74 -22.22 17.63
N HIS A 301 -25.89 -21.78 17.12
CA HIS A 301 -26.42 -22.20 15.83
C HIS A 301 -25.57 -21.61 14.68
N ILE A 302 -25.12 -22.46 13.77
CA ILE A 302 -24.37 -22.04 12.57
C ILE A 302 -25.28 -22.17 11.35
N ARG A 303 -25.35 -21.10 10.54
CA ARG A 303 -26.11 -21.12 9.28
C ARG A 303 -25.47 -20.26 8.20
N LYS A 304 -25.87 -20.52 6.96
CA LYS A 304 -25.56 -19.67 5.81
C LYS A 304 -26.48 -18.46 5.82
N MET A 305 -25.95 -17.28 5.53
CA MET A 305 -26.72 -16.03 5.47
C MET A 305 -26.20 -15.14 4.34
N ALA A 306 -27.09 -14.36 3.74
CA ALA A 306 -26.70 -13.27 2.84
C ALA A 306 -26.15 -12.09 3.68
N PRO A 307 -25.27 -11.24 3.12
CA PRO A 307 -24.75 -10.09 3.84
C PRO A 307 -25.86 -9.11 4.27
N SER A 308 -26.91 -8.97 3.46
CA SER A 308 -28.10 -8.19 3.83
C SER A 308 -28.81 -8.73 5.06
N ASP A 309 -28.99 -10.06 5.18
CA ASP A 309 -29.66 -10.67 6.33
C ASP A 309 -28.83 -10.49 7.61
N ILE A 310 -27.50 -10.57 7.48
CA ILE A 310 -26.57 -10.32 8.58
C ILE A 310 -26.67 -8.86 9.02
N ALA A 311 -26.63 -7.92 8.08
CA ALA A 311 -26.72 -6.50 8.36
C ALA A 311 -28.02 -6.12 9.09
N HIS A 312 -29.18 -6.57 8.58
CA HIS A 312 -30.46 -6.35 9.24
C HIS A 312 -30.53 -7.04 10.61
N GLY A 313 -29.98 -8.24 10.74
CA GLY A 313 -29.91 -8.96 12.01
C GLY A 313 -29.07 -8.23 13.07
N ILE A 314 -27.91 -7.69 12.67
CA ILE A 314 -27.06 -6.85 13.52
C ILE A 314 -27.83 -5.59 13.94
N ALA A 315 -28.41 -4.86 12.99
CA ALA A 315 -29.12 -3.62 13.26
C ALA A 315 -30.32 -3.82 14.20
N HIS A 316 -31.13 -4.87 13.96
CA HIS A 316 -32.24 -5.22 14.83
C HIS A 316 -31.77 -5.60 16.24
N ALA A 317 -30.72 -6.42 16.36
CA ALA A 317 -30.18 -6.81 17.67
C ALA A 317 -29.63 -5.61 18.45
N VAL A 318 -28.96 -4.67 17.77
CA VAL A 318 -28.47 -3.43 18.37
C VAL A 318 -29.62 -2.56 18.85
N ALA A 319 -30.66 -2.35 18.03
CA ALA A 319 -31.82 -1.57 18.42
C ALA A 319 -32.57 -2.20 19.61
N HIS A 320 -32.72 -3.53 19.61
CA HIS A 320 -33.42 -4.26 20.67
C HIS A 320 -32.64 -4.33 21.99
N ALA A 321 -31.31 -4.48 21.93
CA ALA A 321 -30.45 -4.45 23.12
C ALA A 321 -30.53 -3.12 23.87
N MET A 322 -30.98 -2.05 23.22
CA MET A 322 -31.17 -0.73 23.86
C MET A 322 -32.55 -0.61 24.53
N THR A 323 -33.57 -1.30 24.01
CA THR A 323 -34.96 -1.21 24.50
C THR A 323 -35.30 -2.21 25.61
N GLU A 324 -34.61 -3.35 25.71
CA GLU A 324 -34.83 -4.32 26.80
C GLU A 324 -34.22 -3.86 28.14
N ASP A 325 -33.09 -3.15 28.14
CA ASP A 325 -32.49 -2.54 29.34
C ASP A 325 -33.32 -1.38 29.91
N SER A 326 -34.42 -0.98 29.24
CA SER A 326 -35.33 0.08 29.65
C SER A 326 -36.62 -0.40 30.33
N GLN A 327 -36.83 -1.72 30.49
CA GLN A 327 -37.94 -2.23 31.29
C GLN A 327 -37.51 -2.45 32.75
N PRO A 328 -38.26 -1.90 33.73
CA PRO A 328 -37.86 -1.83 35.14
C PRO A 328 -37.82 -3.18 35.87
#